data_AF-A0A248HH42-F1
#
_entry.id   AF-A0A248HH42-F1
#
_cell.length_a   1.000
_cell.length_b   1.000
_cell.length_c   1.000
_cell.angle_alpha   90.00
_cell.angle_beta   90.00
_cell.angle_gamma   90.00
#
_symmetry.space_group_name_H-M   'P 1'
#
loop_
_entity.id
_entity.type
_entity.pdbx_description
1 polymer ?
#
loop_
_entity_poly.entity_id
_entity_poly.type
_entity_poly.pdbx_seq_one_letter_code
_entity_poly.pdbx_strand_id
1 'polypeptide(L)'
;GESAAKVVVQYIQQKQETGSALNQEKLTPPKEFLKYQKKLSSSVSAQSCFLSTYGGTSHMSLDDIYTEGQLELAQYCADVHGPLGLEDIVGTVGTVNEEADTVLVSGEAGSGKTTLLQRLHLLWARGVALQQFLLLFPFSCRRLNSEHR
;
A
#
# COMPACT_ATOMS: atom_id res chain seq x y z
N GLY A 1 20.09 0.09 8.22
CA GLY A 1 19.33 0.27 6.96
C GLY A 1 19.97 -0.54 5.85
N GLU A 2 21.24 -0.27 5.57
CA GLU A 2 21.94 -0.80 4.39
C GLU A 2 22.03 -2.34 4.31
N SER A 3 22.27 -3.03 5.42
CA SER A 3 22.30 -4.51 5.44
C SER A 3 20.96 -5.13 5.03
N ALA A 4 19.83 -4.59 5.52
CA ALA A 4 18.50 -5.06 5.15
C ALA A 4 18.18 -4.76 3.68
N ALA A 5 18.61 -3.59 3.17
CA ALA A 5 18.43 -3.24 1.77
C ALA A 5 19.17 -4.20 0.83
N LYS A 6 20.41 -4.59 1.16
CA LYS A 6 21.17 -5.59 0.40
C LYS A 6 20.44 -6.93 0.33
N VAL A 7 19.89 -7.40 1.45
CA VAL A 7 19.10 -8.66 1.50
C VAL A 7 17.83 -8.58 0.65
N VAL A 8 17.12 -7.45 0.68
CA VAL A 8 15.91 -7.24 -0.15
C VAL A 8 16.26 -7.25 -1.63
N VAL A 9 17.31 -6.53 -2.05
CA VAL A 9 17.75 -6.49 -3.45
C VAL A 9 18.16 -7.88 -3.94
N GLN A 10 18.95 -8.61 -3.16
CA GLN A 10 19.36 -9.98 -3.50
C GLN A 10 18.16 -10.91 -3.67
N TYR A 11 17.17 -10.84 -2.78
CA TYR A 11 15.97 -11.65 -2.87
C TYR A 11 15.14 -11.31 -4.13
N ILE A 12 15.02 -10.03 -4.48
CA ILE A 12 14.32 -9.60 -5.70
C ILE A 12 15.04 -10.11 -6.95
N GLN A 13 16.37 -10.00 -7.01
CA GLN A 13 17.20 -10.50 -8.12
C GLN A 13 17.02 -12.01 -8.30
N GLN A 14 17.12 -12.79 -7.22
CA GLN A 14 16.90 -14.24 -7.25
C GLN A 14 15.51 -14.60 -7.78
N LYS A 15 14.48 -13.86 -7.37
CA LYS A 15 13.10 -14.10 -7.81
C LYS A 15 12.87 -13.75 -9.29
N GLN A 16 13.58 -12.75 -9.82
CA GLN A 16 13.53 -12.38 -11.23
C GLN A 16 14.27 -13.41 -12.11
N GLU A 17 15.44 -13.89 -11.67
CA GLU A 17 16.22 -14.90 -12.41
C GLU A 17 15.50 -16.26 -12.47
N THR A 18 14.85 -16.67 -11.37
CA THR A 18 14.06 -17.92 -11.32
C THR A 18 12.72 -17.83 -12.05
N GLY A 19 12.22 -16.64 -12.38
CA GLY A 19 10.98 -16.44 -13.13
C GLY A 19 11.00 -16.97 -14.57
N SER A 20 12.16 -17.38 -15.08
CA SER A 20 12.32 -18.01 -16.41
C SER A 20 12.27 -19.56 -16.38
N ALA A 21 12.39 -20.19 -15.21
CA ALA A 21 12.40 -21.64 -15.06
C ALA A 21 11.13 -22.12 -14.35
N LEU A 22 10.46 -23.11 -14.95
CA LEU A 22 9.10 -23.59 -14.70
C LEU A 22 8.80 -24.21 -13.32
N ASN A 23 9.53 -23.87 -12.26
CA ASN A 23 9.35 -24.44 -10.93
C ASN A 23 9.12 -23.31 -9.90
N GLN A 24 7.85 -22.98 -9.64
CA GLN A 24 7.45 -22.14 -8.51
C GLN A 24 7.58 -22.92 -7.20
N GLU A 25 8.81 -23.29 -6.82
CA GLU A 25 9.08 -23.68 -5.45
C GLU A 25 9.02 -22.41 -4.61
N LYS A 26 8.14 -22.41 -3.61
CA LYS A 26 7.79 -21.26 -2.77
C LYS A 26 9.04 -20.81 -1.99
N LEU A 27 9.89 -19.98 -2.61
CA LEU A 27 11.13 -19.49 -2.01
C LEU A 27 10.78 -18.76 -0.72
N THR A 28 11.10 -19.36 0.42
CA THR A 28 10.85 -18.74 1.72
C THR A 28 11.80 -17.55 1.87
N PRO A 29 11.28 -16.35 2.20
CA PRO A 29 12.15 -15.18 2.34
C PRO A 29 13.21 -15.40 3.42
N PRO A 30 14.44 -14.87 3.25
CA PRO A 30 15.50 -14.97 4.25
C PRO A 30 15.05 -14.44 5.62
N LYS A 31 15.62 -14.97 6.71
CA LYS A 31 15.27 -14.54 8.09
C LYS A 31 15.41 -13.02 8.30
N GLU A 32 16.46 -12.43 7.72
CA GLU A 32 16.69 -10.98 7.79
C GLU A 32 15.62 -10.18 7.00
N PHE A 33 15.15 -10.72 5.88
CA PHE A 33 14.02 -10.14 5.13
C PHE A 33 12.75 -10.15 5.98
N LEU A 34 12.41 -11.28 6.60
CA LEU A 34 11.23 -11.41 7.45
C LEU A 34 11.30 -10.46 8.66
N LYS A 35 12.49 -10.31 9.25
CA LYS A 35 12.73 -9.35 10.35
C LYS A 35 12.50 -7.91 9.89
N TYR A 36 12.98 -7.56 8.69
CA TYR A 36 12.75 -6.25 8.09
C TYR A 36 11.27 -6.02 7.78
N GLN A 37 10.60 -6.99 7.15
CA GLN A 37 9.18 -6.95 6.86
C GLN A 37 8.34 -6.72 8.12
N LYS A 38 8.61 -7.46 9.20
CA LYS A 38 7.94 -7.28 10.50
C LYS A 38 8.17 -5.89 11.09
N LYS A 39 9.40 -5.37 10.98
CA LYS A 39 9.71 -4.01 11.44
C LYS A 39 8.95 -2.97 10.62
N LEU A 40 8.91 -3.15 9.30
CA LEU A 40 8.20 -2.26 8.37
C LEU A 40 6.70 -2.25 8.68
N SER A 41 6.05 -3.42 8.76
CA SER A 41 4.63 -3.50 9.09
C SER A 41 4.32 -2.89 10.45
N SER A 42 5.15 -3.14 11.46
CA SER A 42 4.98 -2.53 12.79
C SER A 42 5.07 -0.99 12.73
N SER A 43 6.03 -0.46 11.96
CA SER A 43 6.17 0.99 11.74
C SER A 43 4.98 1.59 10.99
N VAL A 44 4.55 0.96 9.90
CA VAL A 44 3.42 1.42 9.08
C VAL A 44 2.12 1.37 9.90
N SER A 45 1.91 0.33 10.70
CA SER A 45 0.77 0.23 11.61
C SER A 45 0.76 1.39 12.60
N ALA A 46 1.88 1.66 13.28
CA ALA A 46 1.98 2.73 14.27
C ALA A 46 1.75 4.12 13.67
N GLN A 47 2.15 4.33 12.41
CA GLN A 47 1.94 5.59 11.69
C GLN A 47 0.51 5.75 11.16
N SER A 48 -0.22 4.66 10.98
CA SER A 48 -1.52 4.66 10.28
C SER A 48 -2.72 4.43 11.20
N CYS A 49 -2.52 3.95 12.44
CA CYS A 49 -3.62 3.58 13.31
C CYS A 49 -4.36 4.76 13.97
N PHE A 50 -3.84 5.99 13.91
CA PHE A 50 -4.47 7.17 14.53
C PHE A 50 -4.54 8.37 13.58
N LEU A 51 -5.58 9.18 13.76
CA LEU A 51 -5.70 10.52 13.19
C LEU A 51 -5.64 11.56 14.31
N SER A 52 -4.85 12.61 14.10
CA SER A 52 -4.83 13.76 15.00
C SER A 52 -5.99 14.71 14.66
N THR A 53 -6.62 15.29 15.67
CA THR A 53 -7.56 16.38 15.46
C THR A 53 -6.84 17.62 14.92
N TYR A 54 -7.60 18.55 14.32
CA TYR A 54 -7.05 19.78 13.73
C TYR A 54 -6.21 20.62 14.70
N GLY A 55 -6.41 20.49 16.01
CA GLY A 55 -5.61 21.14 17.04
C GLY A 55 -4.36 20.36 17.47
N GLY A 56 -4.17 19.13 17.01
CA GLY A 56 -3.06 18.24 17.40
C GLY A 56 -3.12 17.76 18.85
N THR A 57 -4.19 18.07 19.58
CA THR A 57 -4.32 17.83 21.03
C THR A 57 -4.93 16.47 21.36
N SER A 58 -5.54 15.80 20.38
CA SER A 58 -6.15 14.48 20.58
C SER A 58 -5.93 13.58 19.36
N HIS A 59 -5.84 12.28 19.65
CA HIS A 59 -5.72 11.21 18.66
C HIS A 59 -6.96 10.33 18.72
N MET A 60 -7.52 10.02 17.55
CA MET A 60 -8.65 9.11 17.39
C MET A 60 -8.18 7.86 16.63
N SER A 61 -8.61 6.68 17.09
CA SER A 61 -8.34 5.42 16.38
C SER A 61 -8.98 5.48 15.00
N LEU A 62 -8.22 5.13 13.96
CA LEU A 62 -8.75 5.10 12.60
C LEU A 62 -9.87 4.09 12.46
N ASP A 63 -9.84 2.97 13.19
CA ASP A 63 -10.92 1.96 13.14
C ASP A 63 -12.26 2.51 13.64
N ASP A 64 -12.21 3.42 14.62
CA ASP A 64 -13.41 3.91 15.29
C ASP A 64 -14.13 5.00 14.49
N ILE A 65 -13.38 5.69 13.61
CA ILE A 65 -13.87 6.87 12.88
C ILE A 65 -13.92 6.69 11.37
N TYR A 66 -13.29 5.63 10.83
CA TYR A 66 -13.28 5.42 9.40
C TYR A 66 -14.65 4.98 8.91
N THR A 67 -15.15 5.69 7.91
CA THR A 67 -16.37 5.32 7.17
C THR A 67 -15.97 5.05 5.74
N GLU A 68 -16.47 3.95 5.18
CA GLU A 68 -16.17 3.52 3.82
C GLU A 68 -16.56 4.60 2.80
N GLY A 69 -15.59 5.01 2.00
CA GLY A 69 -15.81 5.93 0.89
C GLY A 69 -16.34 5.20 -0.34
N GLN A 70 -17.13 5.89 -1.16
CA GLN A 70 -17.51 5.37 -2.47
C GLN A 70 -16.36 5.62 -3.45
N LEU A 71 -15.89 4.57 -4.10
CA LEU A 71 -14.88 4.62 -5.15
C LEU A 71 -15.53 4.29 -6.48
N GLU A 72 -15.19 5.05 -7.51
CA GLU A 72 -15.71 4.88 -8.86
C GLU A 72 -14.56 4.86 -9.86
N LEU A 73 -14.77 4.19 -10.98
CA LEU A 73 -13.83 4.23 -12.09
C LEU A 73 -13.91 5.58 -12.81
N ALA A 74 -12.75 6.13 -13.14
CA ALA A 74 -12.65 7.38 -13.88
C ALA A 74 -13.24 7.28 -15.30
N GLN A 75 -13.29 6.07 -15.86
CA GLN A 75 -13.90 5.78 -17.16
C GLN A 75 -14.99 4.72 -16.98
N TYR A 76 -16.11 4.91 -17.68
CA TYR A 76 -17.20 3.95 -17.67
C TYR A 76 -16.71 2.61 -18.24
N CYS A 77 -16.69 1.58 -17.39
CA CYS A 77 -16.43 0.21 -17.78
C CYS A 77 -17.76 -0.56 -17.71
N ALA A 78 -18.23 -1.06 -18.87
CA ALA A 78 -19.53 -1.72 -18.97
C ALA A 78 -19.66 -2.97 -18.07
N ASP A 79 -18.54 -3.59 -17.69
CA ASP A 79 -18.50 -4.79 -16.85
C ASP A 79 -18.51 -4.48 -15.34
N VAL A 80 -18.42 -3.20 -14.94
CA VAL A 80 -18.37 -2.81 -13.52
C VAL A 80 -19.62 -2.02 -13.17
N HIS A 81 -20.56 -2.72 -12.55
CA HIS A 81 -21.79 -2.13 -12.02
C HIS A 81 -21.72 -2.05 -10.50
N GLY A 82 -21.12 -1.00 -9.96
CA GLY A 82 -21.15 -0.72 -8.52
C GLY A 82 -19.95 0.08 -8.03
N PRO A 83 -20.00 0.54 -6.77
CA PRO A 83 -18.86 1.16 -6.11
C PRO A 83 -17.75 0.12 -5.91
N LEU A 84 -16.51 0.56 -6.11
CA LEU A 84 -15.33 -0.27 -5.93
C LEU A 84 -15.00 -0.44 -4.45
N GLY A 85 -14.61 -1.66 -4.08
CA GLY A 85 -14.01 -1.97 -2.80
C GLY A 85 -12.57 -1.47 -2.69
N LEU A 86 -12.03 -1.56 -1.49
CA LEU A 86 -10.65 -1.13 -1.22
C LEU A 86 -9.63 -2.10 -1.82
N GLU A 87 -10.00 -3.37 -1.93
CA GLU A 87 -9.28 -4.44 -2.60
C GLU A 87 -9.19 -4.24 -4.11
N ASP A 88 -10.20 -3.59 -4.72
CA ASP A 88 -10.26 -3.35 -6.16
C ASP A 88 -9.28 -2.27 -6.60
N ILE A 89 -8.84 -1.40 -5.69
CA ILE A 89 -7.84 -0.34 -5.96
C ILE A 89 -6.58 -0.92 -6.59
N VAL A 90 -6.18 -2.14 -6.19
CA VAL A 90 -4.97 -2.79 -6.71
C VAL A 90 -5.29 -4.02 -7.57
N GLY A 91 -6.56 -4.16 -7.96
CA GLY A 91 -7.03 -5.19 -8.87
C GLY A 91 -6.82 -4.80 -10.33
N THR A 92 -7.28 -5.70 -11.23
CA THR A 92 -7.29 -5.47 -12.68
C THR A 92 -8.55 -4.71 -13.16
N VAL A 93 -9.43 -4.35 -12.22
CA VAL A 93 -10.72 -3.73 -12.52
C VAL A 93 -10.49 -2.26 -12.90
N GLY A 94 -10.89 -1.90 -14.13
CA GLY A 94 -10.71 -0.54 -14.65
C GLY A 94 -9.26 -0.18 -14.99
N THR A 95 -8.40 -1.19 -15.18
CA THR A 95 -7.06 -1.02 -15.73
C THR A 95 -7.15 -0.39 -17.12
N VAL A 96 -6.73 0.87 -17.24
CA VAL A 96 -6.68 1.61 -18.52
C VAL A 96 -5.45 1.25 -19.36
N ASN A 97 -4.46 0.61 -18.75
CA ASN A 97 -3.25 0.10 -19.40
C ASN A 97 -2.79 -1.17 -18.67
N GLU A 98 -2.87 -2.32 -19.34
CA GLU A 98 -2.48 -3.63 -18.77
C GLU A 98 -0.98 -3.71 -18.41
N GLU A 99 -0.17 -2.82 -18.98
CA GLU A 99 1.27 -2.72 -18.73
C GLU A 99 1.61 -1.68 -17.64
N ALA A 100 0.61 -0.98 -17.09
CA ALA A 100 0.82 0.05 -16.08
C ALA A 100 0.74 -0.52 -14.66
N ASP A 101 1.84 -0.37 -13.91
CA ASP A 101 1.91 -0.72 -12.48
C ASP A 101 1.41 0.40 -11.54
N THR A 102 0.74 1.43 -12.09
CA THR A 102 0.38 2.65 -11.35
C THR A 102 -1.13 2.84 -11.28
N VAL A 103 -1.63 2.99 -10.05
CA VAL A 103 -3.03 3.32 -9.75
C VAL A 103 -3.11 4.79 -9.33
N LEU A 104 -4.09 5.52 -9.88
CA LEU A 104 -4.35 6.92 -9.55
C LEU A 104 -5.69 7.06 -8.84
N VAL A 105 -5.67 7.55 -7.60
CA VAL A 105 -6.87 7.97 -6.87
C VAL A 105 -7.03 9.49 -6.96
N SER A 106 -8.10 9.95 -7.59
CA SER A 106 -8.42 11.37 -7.75
C SER A 106 -9.67 11.76 -6.97
N GLY A 107 -9.85 13.06 -6.72
CA GLY A 107 -11.01 13.62 -6.03
C GLY A 107 -10.74 15.02 -5.46
N GLU A 108 -11.78 15.70 -5.01
CA GLU A 108 -11.70 17.07 -4.51
C GLU A 108 -10.92 17.21 -3.19
N ALA A 109 -10.48 18.43 -2.87
CA ALA A 109 -9.87 18.70 -1.57
C ALA A 109 -10.87 18.37 -0.44
N GLY A 110 -10.42 17.62 0.56
CA GLY A 110 -11.29 17.18 1.65
C GLY A 110 -12.07 15.89 1.38
N SER A 111 -11.99 15.30 0.20
CA SER A 111 -12.70 14.04 -0.14
C SER A 111 -12.19 12.78 0.59
N GLY A 112 -11.22 12.90 1.50
CA GLY A 112 -10.72 11.76 2.29
C GLY A 112 -9.62 10.91 1.65
N LYS A 113 -9.02 11.30 0.51
CA LYS A 113 -7.95 10.52 -0.17
C LYS A 113 -6.79 10.11 0.74
N THR A 114 -6.29 11.03 1.58
CA THR A 114 -5.21 10.72 2.53
C THR A 114 -5.67 9.69 3.56
N THR A 115 -6.89 9.84 4.06
CA THR A 115 -7.51 8.91 5.02
C THR A 115 -7.72 7.52 4.41
N LEU A 116 -8.12 7.46 3.13
CA LEU A 116 -8.25 6.22 2.36
C LEU A 116 -6.90 5.49 2.24
N LEU A 117 -5.83 6.19 1.82
CA LEU A 117 -4.50 5.60 1.75
C LEU A 117 -4.00 5.15 3.14
N GLN A 118 -4.27 5.94 4.17
CA GLN A 118 -3.93 5.58 5.55
C GLN A 118 -4.67 4.31 6.00
N ARG A 119 -5.94 4.13 5.61
CA ARG A 119 -6.70 2.90 5.85
C ARG A 119 -6.08 1.69 5.15
N LEU A 120 -5.73 1.83 3.87
CA LEU A 120 -5.02 0.80 3.11
C LEU A 120 -3.70 0.37 3.78
N HIS A 121 -2.89 1.35 4.21
CA HIS A 121 -1.63 1.09 4.92
C HIS A 121 -1.85 0.28 6.20
N LEU A 122 -2.87 0.64 6.99
CA LEU A 122 -3.21 -0.05 8.23
C LEU A 122 -3.66 -1.50 7.98
N LEU A 123 -4.49 -1.72 6.96
CA LEU A 123 -4.98 -3.05 6.60
C LEU A 123 -3.85 -3.96 6.10
N TRP A 124 -2.93 -3.44 5.30
CA TRP A 124 -1.71 -4.17 4.92
C TRP A 124 -0.87 -4.55 6.13
N ALA A 125 -0.59 -3.58 7.01
CA ALA A 125 0.27 -3.78 8.16
C ALA A 125 -0.28 -4.82 9.16
N ARG A 126 -1.61 -4.97 9.22
CA ARG A 126 -2.31 -5.95 10.05
C ARG A 126 -2.51 -7.31 9.39
N GLY A 127 -2.15 -7.48 8.13
CA GLY A 127 -2.35 -8.75 7.43
C GLY A 127 -3.75 -8.95 6.86
N VAL A 128 -4.57 -7.90 6.77
CA VAL A 128 -6.01 -8.01 6.40
C VAL A 128 -6.24 -7.85 4.89
N ALA A 129 -5.56 -6.90 4.27
CA ALA A 129 -5.66 -6.62 2.83
C ALA A 129 -4.27 -6.48 2.20
N LEU A 130 -4.19 -6.41 0.87
CA LEU A 130 -2.94 -6.17 0.13
C LEU A 130 -1.83 -7.21 0.37
N GLN A 131 -2.18 -8.45 0.73
CA GLN A 131 -1.19 -9.48 1.08
C GLN A 131 -0.39 -10.01 -0.13
N GLN A 132 -0.76 -9.62 -1.35
CA GLN A 132 0.09 -9.80 -2.53
C GLN A 132 1.39 -8.99 -2.45
N PHE A 133 1.43 -7.93 -1.63
CA PHE A 133 2.61 -7.10 -1.44
C PHE A 133 3.42 -7.50 -0.21
N LEU A 134 4.67 -7.92 -0.44
CA LEU A 134 5.59 -8.28 0.64
C LEU A 134 6.03 -7.06 1.46
N LEU A 135 6.19 -5.90 0.83
CA LEU A 135 6.66 -4.66 1.42
C LEU A 135 5.76 -3.51 0.96
N LEU A 136 5.50 -2.55 1.84
CA LEU A 136 4.73 -1.34 1.54
C LEU A 136 5.47 -0.12 2.11
N PHE A 137 5.68 0.89 1.26
CA PHE A 137 6.42 2.10 1.61
C PHE A 137 5.52 3.33 1.46
N PRO A 138 4.99 3.88 2.57
CA PRO A 138 4.18 5.08 2.51
C PRO A 138 5.07 6.31 2.38
N PHE A 139 4.81 7.15 1.38
CA PHE A 139 5.51 8.41 1.16
C PHE A 139 4.57 9.60 1.17
N SER A 140 5.08 10.74 1.63
CA SER A 140 4.40 12.03 1.47
C SER A 140 5.09 12.84 0.38
N CYS A 141 4.40 13.09 -0.73
CA CYS A 141 4.94 13.89 -1.84
C CYS A 141 5.42 15.26 -1.35
N ARG A 142 4.70 15.88 -0.41
CA ARG A 142 5.08 17.16 0.20
C ARG A 142 6.42 17.07 0.93
N ARG A 143 6.64 16.01 1.72
CA ARG A 143 7.90 15.80 2.46
C ARG A 143 9.06 15.46 1.52
N LEU A 144 8.83 14.60 0.53
CA LEU A 144 9.83 14.25 -0.49
C LEU A 144 10.29 15.48 -1.28
N ASN A 145 9.36 16.38 -1.62
CA ASN A 145 9.69 17.61 -2.32
C ASN A 145 10.52 18.58 -1.45
N SER A 146 10.34 18.58 -0.12
CA SER A 146 11.11 19.44 0.77
C SER A 146 12.54 18.95 1.05
N GLU A 147 12.87 17.68 0.76
CA GLU A 147 14.24 17.15 0.97
C GLU A 147 15.22 17.52 -0.16
N HIS A 148 14.72 18.06 -1.29
CA HIS A 148 15.56 18.55 -2.40
C HIS A 148 16.03 20.00 -2.22
N ARG A 149 15.81 20.60 -1.04
CA ARG A 149 16.07 22.01 -0.76
C ARG A 149 16.95 22.17 0.49
#